data_AF-A0AAW3REX5-F1
#
_entry.id   AF-A0AAW3REX5-F1
#
_cell.length_a   1.000
_cell.length_b   1.000
_cell.length_c   1.000
_cell.angle_alpha   90.00
_cell.angle_beta   90.00
_cell.angle_gamma   90.00
#
_symmetry.space_group_name_H-M   'P 1'
#
loop_
_entity.id
_entity.type
_entity.pdbx_description
1 polymer ?
#
loop_
_entity_poly.entity_id
_entity_poly.type
_entity_poly.pdbx_seq_one_letter_code
_entity_poly.pdbx_strand_id
1 'polypeptide(L)'
;MVSLLENTNIEFASPFRYRTHVEEKKVICRLLARRVIKDNQALFIDPSTTTAYLPNYLSERQNVKVITDNLQFAIAANQMTNLNLFLLVVRYGLIPIHYWVIIQFKILRCLDRS
;
A
#
# COMPACT_ATOMS: atom_id res chain seq x y z
N MET A 1 -1.31 -39.28 -15.34
CA MET A 1 -0.09 -38.72 -15.96
C MET A 1 -0.19 -37.21 -15.82
N VAL A 2 0.69 -36.59 -15.02
CA VAL A 2 0.73 -35.13 -14.85
C VAL A 2 1.91 -34.63 -15.69
N SER A 3 1.64 -33.75 -16.65
CA SER A 3 2.67 -33.11 -17.47
C SER A 3 3.07 -31.77 -16.84
N LEU A 4 4.37 -31.59 -16.65
CA LEU A 4 4.96 -30.28 -16.37
C LEU A 4 4.88 -29.45 -17.66
N LEU A 5 4.02 -28.45 -17.68
CA LEU A 5 4.03 -27.43 -18.72
C LEU A 5 5.30 -26.59 -18.55
N GLU A 6 6.06 -26.41 -19.63
CA GLU A 6 7.22 -25.51 -19.61
C GLU A 6 6.76 -24.10 -19.20
N ASN A 7 7.47 -23.49 -18.25
CA ASN A 7 7.19 -22.17 -17.65
C ASN A 7 7.36 -20.98 -18.64
N THR A 8 7.15 -21.17 -19.93
CA THR A 8 7.40 -20.16 -20.96
C THR A 8 6.18 -19.25 -21.21
N ASN A 9 4.97 -19.65 -20.78
CA ASN A 9 3.72 -18.94 -21.10
C ASN A 9 2.85 -18.55 -19.89
N ILE A 10 3.30 -18.80 -18.65
CA ILE A 10 2.54 -18.43 -17.44
C ILE A 10 3.16 -17.16 -16.86
N GLU A 11 2.69 -16.00 -17.33
CA GLU A 11 3.03 -14.74 -16.69
C GLU A 11 2.07 -14.47 -15.53
N PHE A 12 2.59 -14.41 -14.31
CA PHE A 12 1.77 -14.08 -13.15
C PHE A 12 1.23 -12.66 -13.28
N ALA A 13 -0.08 -12.50 -13.03
CA ALA A 13 -0.76 -11.22 -13.18
C ALA A 13 -0.12 -10.08 -12.36
N SER A 14 0.45 -10.39 -11.18
CA SER A 14 1.07 -9.38 -10.32
C SER A 14 2.35 -8.76 -10.95
N PRO A 15 3.41 -9.53 -11.29
CA PRO A 15 4.57 -9.01 -12.01
C PRO A 15 4.24 -8.28 -13.33
N PHE A 16 3.27 -8.77 -14.10
CA PHE A 16 2.81 -8.08 -15.31
C PHE A 16 2.18 -6.72 -14.98
N ARG A 17 1.28 -6.69 -13.97
CA ARG A 17 0.67 -5.45 -13.48
C ARG A 17 1.67 -4.49 -12.86
N TYR A 18 2.85 -4.91 -12.41
CA TYR A 18 3.90 -3.98 -11.98
C TYR A 18 4.58 -3.29 -13.17
N ARG A 19 4.80 -4.01 -14.27
CA ARG A 19 5.56 -3.53 -15.45
C ARG A 19 4.74 -2.73 -16.45
N THR A 20 3.41 -2.81 -16.40
CA THR A 20 2.52 -2.10 -17.33
C THR A 20 2.20 -0.68 -16.82
N HIS A 21 2.15 0.33 -17.69
CA HIS A 21 1.77 1.72 -17.37
C HIS A 21 2.56 2.34 -16.19
N VAL A 22 3.87 2.11 -16.14
CA VAL A 22 4.71 2.52 -15.00
C VAL A 22 4.74 4.04 -14.85
N GLU A 23 4.87 4.76 -15.96
CA GLU A 23 4.99 6.23 -15.93
C GLU A 23 3.67 6.89 -15.51
N GLU A 24 2.54 6.37 -15.97
CA GLU A 24 1.21 6.85 -15.58
C GLU A 24 0.97 6.65 -14.08
N LYS A 25 1.37 5.50 -13.52
CA LYS A 25 1.28 5.25 -12.08
C LYS A 25 2.14 6.23 -11.27
N LYS A 26 3.37 6.47 -11.72
CA LYS A 26 4.27 7.47 -11.11
C LYS A 26 3.64 8.86 -11.14
N VAL A 27 3.01 9.26 -12.26
CA VAL A 27 2.30 10.53 -12.38
C VAL A 27 1.14 10.60 -11.38
N ILE A 28 0.32 9.55 -11.27
CA ILE A 28 -0.79 9.47 -10.31
C ILE A 28 -0.26 9.62 -8.87
N CYS A 29 0.77 8.86 -8.50
CA CYS A 29 1.38 8.93 -7.17
C CYS A 29 1.93 10.32 -6.85
N ARG A 30 2.63 10.94 -7.81
CA ARG A 30 3.15 12.31 -7.67
C ARG A 30 2.02 13.33 -7.47
N LEU A 31 0.93 13.20 -8.21
CA LEU A 31 -0.23 14.09 -8.08
C LEU A 31 -0.95 13.89 -6.73
N LEU A 32 -1.15 12.64 -6.31
CA LEU A 32 -1.74 12.30 -5.02
C LEU A 32 -0.89 12.87 -3.87
N ALA A 33 0.42 12.61 -3.92
CA ALA A 33 1.37 13.10 -2.93
C ALA A 33 1.42 14.61 -2.86
N ARG A 34 1.20 15.36 -3.95
CA ARG A 34 1.21 16.83 -3.97
C ARG A 34 -0.13 17.46 -3.60
N ARG A 35 -1.24 16.92 -4.11
CA ARG A 35 -2.55 17.59 -4.08
C ARG A 35 -3.46 17.10 -2.95
N VAL A 36 -3.29 15.87 -2.50
CA VAL A 36 -4.25 15.20 -1.62
C VAL A 36 -3.65 14.93 -0.25
N ILE A 37 -2.47 14.32 -0.22
CA ILE A 37 -1.80 13.96 1.03
C ILE A 37 -1.27 15.24 1.69
N LYS A 38 -1.44 15.36 3.00
CA LYS A 38 -0.96 16.46 3.83
C LYS A 38 -0.25 15.91 5.07
N ASP A 39 0.50 16.79 5.74
CA ASP A 39 1.17 16.44 6.98
C ASP A 39 0.17 16.05 8.06
N ASN A 40 0.60 15.21 9.00
CA ASN A 40 -0.20 14.71 10.13
C ASN A 40 -1.43 13.87 9.74
N GLN A 41 -1.56 13.43 8.48
CA GLN A 41 -2.67 12.59 8.05
C GLN A 41 -2.44 11.10 8.32
N ALA A 42 -3.54 10.37 8.53
CA ALA A 42 -3.56 8.91 8.52
C ALA A 42 -4.19 8.39 7.22
N LEU A 43 -3.50 7.47 6.55
CA LEU A 43 -3.88 6.92 5.24
C LEU A 43 -3.98 5.40 5.33
N PHE A 44 -5.03 4.85 4.76
CA PHE A 44 -5.10 3.44 4.43
C PHE A 44 -4.76 3.26 2.95
N ILE A 45 -3.75 2.44 2.65
CA ILE A 45 -3.26 2.21 1.29
C ILE A 45 -3.42 0.74 0.96
N ASP A 46 -4.20 0.46 -0.08
CA ASP A 46 -4.44 -0.87 -0.59
C ASP A 46 -3.19 -1.50 -1.23
N PRO A 47 -3.10 -2.84 -1.30
CA PRO A 47 -2.00 -3.55 -1.96
C PRO A 47 -2.11 -3.50 -3.50
N SER A 48 -2.08 -2.29 -4.07
CA SER A 48 -2.10 -2.08 -5.51
C SER A 48 -0.70 -1.81 -6.10
N THR A 49 -0.50 -2.24 -7.34
CA THR A 49 0.75 -1.99 -8.07
C THR A 49 0.95 -0.52 -8.43
N THR A 50 -0.13 0.29 -8.36
CA THR A 50 -0.06 1.75 -8.52
C THR A 50 0.53 2.40 -7.29
N THR A 51 0.01 2.09 -6.09
CA THR A 51 0.44 2.75 -4.84
C THR A 51 1.85 2.35 -4.41
N ALA A 52 2.41 1.27 -4.95
CA ALA A 52 3.79 0.86 -4.69
C ALA A 52 4.85 1.93 -4.99
N TYR A 53 4.57 2.87 -5.91
CA TYR A 53 5.49 3.98 -6.24
C TYR A 53 5.32 5.21 -5.36
N LEU A 54 4.28 5.27 -4.53
CA LEU A 54 3.95 6.45 -3.73
C LEU A 54 5.03 6.85 -2.71
N PRO A 55 5.76 5.94 -2.03
CA PRO A 55 6.80 6.32 -1.06
C PRO A 55 7.84 7.29 -1.62
N ASN A 56 8.17 7.14 -2.91
CA ASN A 56 9.13 8.01 -3.63
C ASN A 56 8.74 9.49 -3.65
N TYR A 57 7.47 9.81 -3.35
CA TYR A 57 6.94 11.17 -3.39
C TYR A 57 6.49 11.67 -2.00
N LEU A 58 6.73 10.90 -0.94
CA LEU A 58 6.32 11.24 0.42
C LEU A 58 7.45 11.82 1.28
N SER A 59 8.66 12.02 0.74
CA SER A 59 9.82 12.53 1.48
C SER A 59 9.59 13.92 2.08
N GLU A 60 8.83 14.77 1.40
CA GLU A 60 8.49 16.13 1.84
C GLU A 60 7.35 16.18 2.86
N ARG A 61 6.69 15.05 3.15
CA ARG A 61 5.56 14.98 4.07
C ARG A 61 6.01 14.70 5.49
N GLN A 62 5.35 15.27 6.48
CA GLN A 62 5.70 15.08 7.88
C GLN A 62 4.61 14.35 8.65
N ASN A 63 5.03 13.41 9.49
CA ASN A 63 4.17 12.72 10.46
C ASN A 63 2.95 12.04 9.81
N VAL A 64 3.10 11.50 8.59
CA VAL A 64 2.04 10.77 7.92
C VAL A 64 2.02 9.33 8.43
N LYS A 65 0.85 8.87 8.85
CA LYS A 65 0.62 7.49 9.31
C LYS A 65 0.06 6.68 8.14
N VAL A 66 0.69 5.56 7.82
CA VAL A 66 0.27 4.71 6.71
C VAL A 66 -0.03 3.31 7.21
N ILE A 67 -1.20 2.80 6.87
CA ILE A 67 -1.60 1.41 7.10
C ILE A 67 -1.71 0.73 5.74
N THR A 68 -0.96 -0.34 5.52
CA THR A 68 -0.95 -1.04 4.23
C THR A 68 -0.63 -2.53 4.38
N ASP A 69 -1.08 -3.32 3.41
CA ASP A 69 -0.64 -4.71 3.16
C ASP A 69 0.29 -4.77 1.92
N ASN A 70 0.69 -3.62 1.40
CA ASN A 70 1.58 -3.54 0.25
C ASN A 70 3.04 -3.71 0.69
N LEU A 71 3.60 -4.92 0.52
CA LEU A 71 4.98 -5.21 0.91
C LEU A 71 6.01 -4.32 0.17
N GLN A 72 5.79 -4.02 -1.11
CA GLN A 72 6.70 -3.16 -1.88
C GLN A 72 6.69 -1.72 -1.36
N PHE A 73 5.50 -1.19 -1.04
CA PHE A 73 5.37 0.10 -0.36
C PHE A 73 6.10 0.05 0.98
N ALA A 74 5.86 -0.98 1.79
CA ALA A 74 6.38 -1.10 3.13
C ALA A 74 7.91 -1.12 3.15
N ILE A 75 8.54 -1.88 2.25
CA ILE A 75 10.00 -1.94 2.13
C ILE A 75 10.59 -0.56 1.79
N ALA A 76 9.98 0.15 0.82
CA ALA A 76 10.45 1.48 0.44
C ALA A 76 10.22 2.52 1.56
N ALA A 77 9.06 2.49 2.22
CA ALA A 77 8.71 3.41 3.29
C ALA A 77 9.47 3.15 4.59
N ASN A 78 9.93 1.91 4.84
CA ASN A 78 10.70 1.56 6.04
C ASN A 78 12.07 2.28 6.13
N GLN A 79 12.57 2.81 5.01
CA GLN A 79 13.79 3.62 4.97
C GLN A 79 13.53 5.11 5.31
N MET A 80 12.28 5.50 5.51
CA MET A 80 11.85 6.87 5.71
C MET A 80 11.59 7.14 7.19
N THR A 81 12.16 8.21 7.75
CA THR A 81 11.98 8.58 9.17
C THR A 81 10.76 9.49 9.39
N ASN A 82 10.20 10.04 8.32
CA ASN A 82 9.08 10.98 8.35
C ASN A 82 7.69 10.29 8.32
N LEU A 83 7.66 8.98 8.10
CA LEU A 83 6.44 8.17 8.01
C LEU A 83 6.31 7.23 9.20
N ASN A 84 5.08 7.06 9.69
CA ASN A 84 4.72 6.03 10.67
C ASN A 84 4.00 4.89 9.95
N LEU A 85 4.71 3.78 9.71
CA LEU A 85 4.20 2.65 8.92
C LEU A 85 3.61 1.55 9.81
N PHE A 86 2.43 1.06 9.43
CA PHE A 86 1.74 -0.08 10.05
C PHE A 86 1.43 -1.13 8.96
N LEU A 87 2.07 -2.29 9.04
CA LEU A 87 1.84 -3.39 8.11
C LEU A 87 0.66 -4.24 8.59
N LEU A 88 -0.35 -4.42 7.74
CA LEU A 88 -1.51 -5.26 8.03
C LEU A 88 -1.23 -6.68 7.56
N VAL A 89 -0.98 -7.60 8.50
CA VAL A 89 -0.81 -9.02 8.19
C VAL A 89 -2.15 -9.74 8.38
N VAL A 90 -2.74 -10.24 7.31
CA VAL A 90 -3.95 -11.06 7.39
C VAL A 90 -3.56 -12.48 7.80
N ARG A 91 -3.89 -12.87 9.03
CA ARG A 91 -3.79 -14.25 9.48
C ARG A 91 -5.05 -15.00 9.06
N TYR A 92 -4.96 -15.76 7.97
CA TYR A 92 -6.05 -16.63 7.51
C TYR A 92 -6.37 -17.65 8.63
N GLY A 93 -7.54 -17.51 9.25
CA GLY A 93 -8.07 -18.48 10.22
C GLY A 93 -8.67 -17.90 11.52
N LEU A 94 -8.50 -16.61 11.84
CA LEU A 94 -8.92 -16.08 13.16
C LEU A 94 -9.50 -14.67 13.17
N ILE A 95 -9.76 -14.07 12.00
CA ILE A 95 -10.31 -12.71 11.93
C ILE A 95 -11.74 -12.80 11.41
N PRO A 96 -12.76 -12.87 12.29
CA PRO A 96 -14.16 -12.76 11.87
C PRO A 96 -14.36 -11.46 11.08
N ILE A 97 -15.25 -11.47 10.09
CA ILE A 97 -15.54 -10.33 9.20
C ILE A 97 -15.84 -9.04 9.99
N HIS A 98 -16.34 -9.14 11.22
CA HIS A 98 -16.51 -8.03 12.16
C HIS A 98 -15.21 -7.28 12.51
N TYR A 99 -14.05 -7.94 12.54
CA TYR A 99 -12.77 -7.29 12.80
C TYR A 99 -12.28 -6.43 11.63
N TRP A 100 -12.68 -6.74 10.39
CA TRP A 100 -12.41 -5.88 9.23
C TRP A 100 -13.10 -4.52 9.40
N VAL A 101 -14.34 -4.53 9.90
CA VAL A 101 -15.09 -3.32 10.27
C VAL A 101 -14.43 -2.62 11.46
N ILE A 102 -13.93 -3.34 12.46
CA ILE A 102 -13.28 -2.75 13.64
C ILE A 102 -11.93 -2.11 13.29
N ILE A 103 -11.12 -2.68 12.40
CA ILE A 103 -9.87 -2.05 11.94
C ILE A 103 -10.19 -0.73 11.22
N GLN A 104 -11.17 -0.74 10.29
CA GLN A 104 -11.71 0.48 9.68
C GLN A 104 -12.21 1.50 10.73
N PHE A 105 -12.99 1.08 11.73
CA PHE A 105 -13.52 1.97 12.78
C PHE A 105 -12.47 2.49 13.77
N LYS A 106 -11.44 1.70 14.09
CA LYS A 106 -10.35 2.12 14.98
C LYS A 106 -9.40 3.09 14.26
N ILE A 107 -9.31 2.97 12.94
CA ILE A 107 -8.67 3.96 12.05
C ILE A 107 -9.49 5.25 11.98
N LEU A 108 -10.83 5.18 11.87
CA LEU A 108 -11.70 6.36 12.01
C LEU A 108 -11.53 7.06 13.37
N ARG A 109 -11.41 6.32 14.48
CA ARG A 109 -11.12 6.93 15.80
C ARG A 109 -9.74 7.59 15.90
N CYS A 110 -8.78 7.24 15.03
CA CYS A 110 -7.50 7.96 14.93
C CYS A 110 -7.59 9.23 14.07
N LEU A 111 -8.60 9.33 13.20
CA LEU A 111 -8.90 10.53 12.40
C LEU A 111 -9.70 11.59 13.18
N ASP A 112 -10.25 11.23 14.34
CA ASP A 112 -11.11 12.09 15.18
C ASP A 112 -10.36 12.80 16.33
N ARG A 113 -9.03 12.71 16.35
CA ARG A 113 -8.16 13.44 17.30
C ARG A 113 -7.06 14.19 16.56
N SER A 114 -7.44 15.28 15.91
CA SER A 114 -6.54 16.34 15.43
C SER A 114 -7.25 17.67 15.48
#